data_AF-A0A519ZKE6-F1
#
_entry.id   AF-A0A519ZKE6-F1
#
_cell.length_a   1.000
_cell.length_b   1.000
_cell.length_c   1.000
_cell.angle_alpha   90.00
_cell.angle_beta   90.00
_cell.angle_gamma   90.00
#
_symmetry.space_group_name_H-M   'P 1'
#
loop_
_entity.id
_entity.type
_entity.pdbx_description
1 polymer ?
#
loop_
_entity_poly.entity_id
_entity_poly.type
_entity_poly.pdbx_seq_one_letter_code
_entity_poly.pdbx_strand_id
1 'polypeptide(L)'
;MKAKSIILFLVSVGVVFIESCNQSDKVTQDNKDTTYLDSNGKSYKFLGQIPDSLRTTQQNAHIKKLLQIRRQYTKVENNQFFLDLTEEEAISKGLSSYDYHILTQEVEGSNKWVKERGLNADSLNKAMIKEIDNALLVP
;
A
#
# COMPACT_ATOMS: atom_id res chain seq x y z
N MET A 1 -76.44 -16.39 -30.42
CA MET A 1 -75.99 -16.63 -29.03
C MET A 1 -74.70 -17.43 -29.07
N LYS A 2 -73.70 -16.98 -28.30
CA LYS A 2 -72.28 -17.38 -28.36
C LYS A 2 -72.02 -18.73 -27.67
N ALA A 3 -71.16 -19.54 -28.28
CA ALA A 3 -70.10 -20.42 -27.71
C ALA A 3 -69.53 -21.22 -28.91
N LYS A 4 -68.26 -21.58 -29.11
CA LYS A 4 -67.13 -21.93 -28.23
C LYS A 4 -65.80 -21.72 -28.99
N SER A 5 -64.71 -21.71 -28.23
CA SER A 5 -63.30 -21.81 -28.65
C SER A 5 -62.99 -22.91 -29.67
N ILE A 6 -61.95 -22.72 -30.50
CA ILE A 6 -60.72 -23.55 -30.57
C ILE A 6 -59.86 -23.12 -31.78
N ILE A 7 -58.65 -22.63 -31.46
CA ILE A 7 -57.32 -22.95 -32.03
C ILE A 7 -57.14 -23.04 -33.57
N LEU A 8 -56.07 -22.38 -34.05
CA LEU A 8 -54.95 -22.95 -34.84
C LEU A 8 -54.62 -22.20 -36.16
N PHE A 9 -53.32 -22.03 -36.38
CA PHE A 9 -52.61 -21.70 -37.64
C PHE A 9 -52.80 -20.30 -38.26
N LEU A 10 -51.76 -19.48 -38.11
CA LEU A 10 -51.12 -18.86 -39.28
C LEU A 10 -49.60 -18.97 -39.13
N VAL A 11 -49.10 -20.11 -39.59
CA VAL A 11 -47.72 -20.29 -40.06
C VAL A 11 -47.65 -19.64 -41.43
N SER A 12 -46.87 -18.58 -41.53
CA SER A 12 -46.32 -18.02 -42.78
C SER A 12 -45.49 -16.81 -42.36
N VAL A 13 -44.24 -16.55 -42.73
CA VAL A 13 -43.28 -17.01 -43.74
C VAL A 13 -42.02 -16.29 -43.22
N GLY A 14 -40.91 -16.94 -42.90
CA GLY A 14 -40.00 -17.51 -43.87
C GLY A 14 -38.67 -16.73 -43.81
N VAL A 15 -37.59 -17.49 -43.95
CA VAL A 15 -36.24 -17.05 -44.34
C VAL A 15 -35.34 -16.52 -43.23
N VAL A 16 -34.73 -17.50 -42.55
CA VAL A 16 -33.30 -17.61 -42.23
C VAL A 16 -32.43 -16.62 -43.02
N PHE A 17 -31.79 -15.68 -42.31
CA PHE A 17 -30.47 -15.18 -42.68
C PHE A 17 -29.51 -15.47 -41.54
N ILE A 18 -28.65 -16.42 -41.84
CA ILE A 18 -27.40 -16.79 -41.19
C ILE A 18 -26.46 -15.60 -41.40
N GLU A 19 -25.84 -15.10 -40.34
CA GLU A 19 -24.43 -14.69 -40.20
C GLU A 19 -24.26 -14.16 -38.77
N SER A 20 -24.34 -15.08 -37.80
CA SER A 20 -23.75 -14.83 -36.49
C SER A 20 -22.25 -14.72 -36.74
N CYS A 21 -21.76 -13.48 -36.88
CA CYS A 21 -20.34 -13.20 -36.74
C CYS A 21 -19.88 -13.88 -35.44
N ASN A 22 -19.04 -14.89 -35.57
CA ASN A 22 -18.06 -15.24 -34.55
C ASN A 22 -17.16 -14.02 -34.40
N GLN A 23 -17.65 -13.00 -33.69
CA GLN A 23 -16.79 -12.02 -33.08
C GLN A 23 -16.10 -12.80 -31.98
N SER A 24 -14.95 -13.39 -32.34
CA SER A 24 -13.91 -13.66 -31.37
C SER A 24 -13.84 -12.41 -30.51
N ASP A 25 -14.27 -12.51 -29.26
CA ASP A 25 -14.02 -11.47 -28.29
C ASP A 25 -12.52 -11.22 -28.37
N LYS A 26 -12.15 -10.12 -29.02
CA LYS A 26 -10.87 -9.52 -28.80
C LYS A 26 -10.95 -9.22 -27.31
N VAL A 27 -10.37 -10.11 -26.52
CA VAL A 27 -9.98 -9.84 -25.14
C VAL A 27 -9.10 -8.62 -25.30
N THR A 28 -9.75 -7.47 -25.20
CA THR A 28 -9.08 -6.21 -24.96
C THR A 28 -8.64 -6.43 -23.53
N GLN A 29 -7.45 -7.02 -23.37
CA GLN A 29 -6.70 -6.88 -22.13
C GLN A 29 -6.53 -5.37 -22.02
N ASP A 30 -7.48 -4.74 -21.34
CA ASP A 30 -7.24 -3.51 -20.65
C ASP A 30 -6.04 -3.84 -19.75
N ASN A 31 -4.84 -3.58 -20.26
CA ASN A 31 -3.61 -3.61 -19.48
C ASN A 31 -3.76 -2.47 -18.47
N LYS A 32 -4.58 -2.70 -17.43
CA LYS A 32 -4.64 -1.84 -16.28
C LYS A 32 -3.24 -1.86 -15.70
N ASP A 33 -2.58 -0.71 -15.75
CA ASP A 33 -1.30 -0.51 -15.11
C ASP A 33 -1.48 -0.74 -13.60
N THR A 34 -1.14 -1.95 -13.14
CA THR A 34 -1.24 -2.36 -11.75
C THR A 34 0.05 -2.08 -10.98
N THR A 35 1.03 -1.41 -11.59
CA THR A 35 2.34 -1.10 -10.98
C THR A 35 2.20 -0.34 -9.65
N TYR A 36 1.12 0.41 -9.48
CA TYR A 36 0.85 1.21 -8.28
C TYR A 36 -0.12 0.55 -7.29
N LEU A 37 -0.45 -0.73 -7.51
CA LEU A 37 -1.40 -1.48 -6.70
C LEU A 37 -0.70 -2.63 -5.97
N ASP A 38 -1.13 -2.88 -4.73
CA ASP A 38 -0.73 -4.02 -3.93
C ASP A 38 -1.24 -5.35 -4.52
N SER A 39 -0.89 -6.47 -3.88
CA SER A 39 -1.31 -7.81 -4.31
C SER A 39 -2.83 -8.03 -4.33
N ASN A 40 -3.60 -7.11 -3.75
CA ASN A 40 -5.06 -7.13 -3.71
C ASN A 40 -5.69 -6.08 -4.65
N GLY A 41 -4.89 -5.43 -5.50
CA GLY A 41 -5.36 -4.40 -6.43
C GLY A 41 -5.68 -3.05 -5.76
N LYS A 42 -5.13 -2.75 -4.58
CA LYS A 42 -5.34 -1.48 -3.86
C LYS A 42 -4.11 -0.59 -3.93
N SER A 43 -4.30 0.71 -4.02
CA SER A 43 -3.17 1.66 -3.97
C SER A 43 -2.40 1.55 -2.66
N TYR A 44 -1.07 1.61 -2.76
CA TYR A 44 -0.19 1.68 -1.59
C TYR A 44 -0.52 2.91 -0.75
N LYS A 45 -0.73 2.72 0.55
CA LYS A 45 -1.09 3.82 1.46
C LYS A 45 0.13 4.49 2.08
N PHE A 46 1.25 3.77 2.15
CA PHE A 46 2.47 4.24 2.78
C PHE A 46 3.70 3.82 1.97
N LEU A 47 4.75 4.64 1.99
CA LEU A 47 5.98 4.38 1.23
C LEU A 47 6.62 3.03 1.57
N GLY A 48 6.54 2.60 2.83
CA GLY A 48 7.06 1.30 3.27
C GLY A 48 6.30 0.08 2.72
N GLN A 49 5.10 0.27 2.14
CA GLN A 49 4.34 -0.80 1.50
C GLN A 49 4.71 -1.01 0.04
N ILE A 50 5.28 0.01 -0.60
CA ILE A 50 5.71 -0.06 -1.99
C ILE A 50 6.95 -0.96 -2.02
N PRO A 51 6.98 -2.08 -2.77
CA PRO A 51 8.17 -2.90 -2.94
C PRO A 51 9.34 -2.08 -3.47
N ASP A 52 10.55 -2.37 -3.01
CA ASP A 52 11.77 -1.63 -3.38
C ASP A 52 11.95 -1.50 -4.90
N SER A 53 11.61 -2.55 -5.66
CA SER A 53 11.66 -2.59 -7.12
C SER A 53 10.69 -1.64 -7.82
N LEU A 54 9.63 -1.21 -7.13
CA LEU A 54 8.58 -0.34 -7.66
C LEU A 54 8.74 1.11 -7.19
N ARG A 55 9.75 1.40 -6.36
CA ARG A 55 9.98 2.75 -5.85
C ARG A 55 10.74 3.60 -6.86
N THR A 56 10.32 4.85 -6.99
CA THR A 56 11.09 5.84 -7.74
C THR A 56 12.37 6.22 -7.00
N THR A 57 13.35 6.77 -7.72
CA THR A 57 14.58 7.30 -7.12
C THR A 57 14.31 8.32 -6.01
N GLN A 58 13.29 9.17 -6.19
CA GLN A 58 12.89 10.16 -5.19
C GLN A 58 12.32 9.50 -3.93
N GLN A 59 11.49 8.47 -4.07
CA GLN A 59 10.95 7.70 -2.95
C GLN A 59 12.08 7.00 -2.18
N ASN A 60 13.04 6.39 -2.88
CA ASN A 60 14.20 5.75 -2.26
C ASN A 60 15.06 6.77 -1.49
N ALA A 61 15.31 7.95 -2.08
CA ALA A 61 16.05 9.02 -1.39
C ALA A 61 15.31 9.49 -0.13
N HIS A 62 13.99 9.63 -0.20
CA HIS A 62 13.17 10.03 0.94
C HIS A 62 13.16 8.96 2.05
N ILE A 63 13.04 7.68 1.71
CA ILE A 63 13.14 6.56 2.67
C ILE A 63 14.51 6.55 3.33
N LYS A 64 15.59 6.68 2.57
CA LYS A 64 16.95 6.77 3.13
C LYS A 64 17.07 7.90 4.15
N LYS A 65 16.47 9.07 3.87
CA LYS A 65 16.41 10.18 4.82
C LYS A 65 15.61 9.82 6.08
N LEU A 66 14.43 9.22 5.95
CA LEU A 66 13.62 8.78 7.10
C LEU A 66 14.38 7.78 7.99
N LEU A 67 15.06 6.81 7.38
CA LEU A 67 15.88 5.83 8.09
C LEU A 67 17.05 6.49 8.82
N GLN A 68 17.73 7.45 8.20
CA GLN A 68 18.79 8.23 8.85
C GLN A 68 18.27 9.02 10.05
N ILE A 69 17.12 9.68 9.91
CA ILE A 69 16.48 10.42 11.01
C ILE A 69 16.13 9.46 12.15
N ARG A 70 15.48 8.34 11.86
CA ARG A 70 15.14 7.33 12.88
C ARG A 70 16.39 6.83 13.60
N ARG A 71 17.45 6.50 12.87
CA ARG A 71 18.71 6.04 13.45
C ARG A 71 19.35 7.08 14.38
N GLN A 72 19.31 8.35 14.01
CA GLN A 72 20.00 9.42 14.73
C GLN A 72 19.20 9.94 15.94
N TYR A 73 17.88 10.02 15.81
CA TYR A 73 17.03 10.71 16.79
C TYR A 73 16.11 9.79 17.57
N THR A 74 16.01 8.49 17.24
CA THR A 74 15.31 7.53 18.10
C THR A 74 16.25 7.00 19.19
N LYS A 75 15.86 7.21 20.45
CA LYS A 75 16.57 6.72 21.63
C LYS A 75 15.66 5.85 22.50
N VAL A 76 16.27 5.06 23.38
CA VAL A 76 15.54 4.30 24.40
C VAL A 76 16.00 4.77 25.77
N GLU A 77 15.03 5.12 26.62
CA GLU A 77 15.24 5.47 28.02
C GLU A 77 14.16 4.77 28.85
N ASN A 78 14.51 4.20 30.01
CA ASN A 78 13.54 3.54 30.90
C ASN A 78 12.62 2.51 30.21
N ASN A 79 13.18 1.70 29.29
CA ASN A 79 12.44 0.72 28.48
C ASN A 79 11.34 1.32 27.58
N GLN A 80 11.52 2.57 27.14
CA GLN A 80 10.62 3.29 26.23
C GLN A 80 11.42 3.97 25.12
N PHE A 81 10.88 3.94 23.91
CA PHE A 81 11.36 4.71 22.78
C PHE A 81 10.97 6.19 22.91
N PHE A 82 11.89 7.05 22.51
CA PHE A 82 11.69 8.50 22.40
C PHE A 82 12.21 8.98 21.05
N LEU A 83 11.50 9.93 20.45
CA LEU A 83 11.98 10.69 19.32
C LEU A 83 12.58 11.99 19.85
N ASP A 84 13.91 12.10 19.84
CA ASP A 84 14.67 13.27 20.30
C ASP A 84 14.78 14.30 19.17
N LEU A 85 13.64 14.69 18.61
CA LEU A 85 13.53 15.59 17.47
C LEU A 85 12.21 16.35 17.60
N THR A 86 12.24 17.67 17.43
CA THR A 86 11.02 18.50 17.33
C THR A 86 10.50 18.54 15.89
N GLU A 87 9.25 18.97 15.71
CA GLU A 87 8.67 19.13 14.37
C GLU A 87 9.45 20.17 13.53
N GLU A 88 9.82 21.30 14.13
CA GLU A 88 10.61 22.34 13.47
C GLU A 88 11.98 21.82 13.02
N GLU A 89 12.65 21.04 13.87
CA GLU A 89 13.92 20.40 13.51
C GLU A 89 13.75 19.36 12.41
N ALA A 90 12.68 18.57 12.44
CA ALA A 90 12.34 17.63 11.38
C ALA A 90 12.15 18.35 10.03
N ILE A 91 11.38 19.44 10.03
CA ILE A 91 11.15 20.27 8.84
C ILE A 91 12.45 20.88 8.32
N SER A 92 13.30 21.40 9.22
CA SER A 92 14.62 21.95 8.85
C SER A 92 15.55 20.91 8.20
N LYS A 93 15.37 19.62 8.53
CA LYS A 93 16.10 18.49 7.93
C LYS A 93 15.44 17.99 6.63
N GLY A 94 14.37 18.65 6.19
CA GLY A 94 13.64 18.36 4.97
C GLY A 94 12.73 17.15 5.08
N LEU A 95 12.16 16.90 6.25
CA LEU A 95 10.96 16.10 6.43
C LEU A 95 9.71 16.99 6.33
N SER A 96 8.56 16.41 6.05
CA SER A 96 7.28 17.10 6.18
C SER A 96 6.73 17.00 7.61
N SER A 97 5.81 17.89 7.97
CA SER A 97 5.00 17.75 9.20
C SER A 97 4.32 16.38 9.29
N TYR A 98 3.88 15.84 8.14
CA TYR A 98 3.27 14.52 8.07
C TYR A 98 4.27 13.43 8.49
N ASP A 99 5.50 13.46 7.97
CA ASP A 99 6.53 12.48 8.33
C ASP A 99 6.85 12.52 9.83
N TYR A 100 6.96 13.73 10.40
CA TYR A 100 7.17 13.91 11.84
C TYR A 100 6.03 13.29 12.67
N HIS A 101 4.78 13.51 12.25
CA HIS A 101 3.62 12.94 12.93
C HIS A 101 3.61 11.41 12.86
N ILE A 102 3.93 10.84 11.70
CA ILE A 102 4.04 9.39 11.54
C ILE A 102 5.13 8.81 12.45
N LEU A 103 6.32 9.42 12.48
CA LEU A 103 7.41 8.98 13.36
C LEU A 103 7.01 9.01 14.84
N THR A 104 6.28 10.04 15.25
CA THR A 104 5.76 10.17 16.62
C THR A 104 4.76 9.06 16.93
N GLN A 105 3.79 8.81 16.05
CA GLN A 105 2.81 7.73 16.20
C GLN A 105 3.48 6.34 16.26
N GLU A 106 4.53 6.11 15.47
CA GLU A 106 5.28 4.86 15.50
C GLU A 106 6.01 4.64 16.82
N VAL A 107 6.56 5.71 17.43
CA VAL A 107 7.16 5.66 18.77
C VAL A 107 6.10 5.32 19.83
N GLU A 108 4.95 5.99 19.80
CA GLU A 108 3.83 5.70 20.71
C GLU A 108 3.33 4.25 20.56
N GLY A 109 3.15 3.80 19.32
CA GLY A 109 2.75 2.43 19.00
C GLY A 109 3.78 1.40 19.46
N SER A 110 5.07 1.68 19.27
CA SER A 110 6.16 0.80 19.72
C SER A 110 6.19 0.71 21.24
N ASN A 111 6.03 1.82 21.95
CA ASN A 111 5.95 1.83 23.42
C ASN A 111 4.75 1.05 23.95
N LYS A 112 3.59 1.21 23.30
CA LYS A 112 2.40 0.42 23.61
C LYS A 112 2.69 -1.07 23.44
N TRP A 113 3.27 -1.46 22.31
CA TRP A 113 3.60 -2.86 22.02
C TRP A 113 4.61 -3.44 23.01
N VAL A 114 5.67 -2.69 23.35
CA VAL A 114 6.65 -3.06 24.38
C VAL A 114 5.97 -3.33 25.71
N LYS A 115 5.10 -2.42 26.16
CA LYS A 115 4.38 -2.54 27.43
C LYS A 115 3.43 -3.74 27.44
N GLU A 116 2.61 -3.89 26.41
CA GLU A 116 1.60 -4.95 26.32
C GLU A 116 2.21 -6.35 26.20
N ARG A 117 3.39 -6.46 25.59
CA ARG A 117 4.08 -7.74 25.36
C ARG A 117 5.25 -8.00 26.31
N GLY A 118 5.54 -7.08 27.24
CA GLY A 118 6.66 -7.21 28.17
C GLY A 118 8.02 -7.29 27.47
N LEU A 119 8.19 -6.60 26.34
CA LEU A 119 9.42 -6.65 25.55
C LEU A 119 10.50 -5.74 26.14
N ASN A 120 11.74 -5.97 25.72
CA ASN A 120 12.87 -5.11 26.06
C ASN A 120 13.12 -4.12 24.90
N ALA A 121 12.83 -2.85 25.13
CA ALA A 121 12.96 -1.79 24.13
C ALA A 121 14.41 -1.63 23.65
N ASP A 122 15.41 -1.77 24.52
CA ASP A 122 16.82 -1.68 24.13
C ASP A 122 17.21 -2.74 23.11
N SER A 123 16.75 -3.97 23.30
CA SER A 123 17.02 -5.10 22.39
C SER A 123 16.35 -4.89 21.05
N LEU A 124 15.10 -4.41 21.05
CA LEU A 124 14.38 -4.03 19.84
C LEU A 124 15.06 -2.88 19.11
N ASN A 125 15.54 -1.86 19.84
CA ASN A 125 16.25 -0.73 19.27
C ASN A 125 17.58 -1.16 18.63
N LYS A 126 18.34 -2.05 19.28
CA LYS A 126 19.57 -2.62 18.70
C LYS A 126 19.30 -3.39 17.42
N ALA A 127 18.24 -4.20 17.40
CA ALA A 127 17.84 -4.93 16.19
C ALA A 127 17.42 -3.95 15.08
N MET A 128 16.60 -2.94 15.40
CA MET A 128 16.18 -1.91 14.46
C MET A 128 17.37 -1.13 13.89
N ILE A 129 18.31 -0.69 14.72
CA ILE A 129 19.52 0.03 14.25
C ILE A 129 20.33 -0.85 13.30
N LYS A 130 20.48 -2.15 13.60
CA LYS A 130 21.17 -3.09 12.70
C LYS A 130 20.46 -3.19 11.34
N GLU A 131 19.14 -3.30 11.32
CA GLU A 131 18.37 -3.34 10.07
C GLU A 131 18.48 -2.04 9.28
N ILE A 132 18.43 -0.89 9.97
CA ILE A 132 18.62 0.42 9.34
C ILE A 132 20.02 0.53 8.74
N ASP A 133 21.06 0.14 9.47
CA ASP A 133 22.44 0.19 9.01
C ASP A 133 22.62 -0.67 7.76
N ASN A 134 22.05 -1.88 7.74
CA ASN A 134 22.06 -2.74 6.55
C ASN A 134 21.34 -2.08 5.36
N ALA A 135 20.17 -1.48 5.59
CA ALA A 135 19.39 -0.83 4.53
C ALA A 135 20.11 0.41 3.95
N LEU A 136 20.85 1.15 4.78
CA LEU A 136 21.60 2.33 4.34
C LEU A 136 22.90 2.00 3.59
N LEU A 137 23.41 0.77 3.70
CA LEU A 137 24.58 0.29 2.94
C LEU A 137 24.24 -0.09 1.49
N VAL A 138 22.95 -0.28 1.16
CA VAL A 138 22.52 -0.63 -0.20
C VAL A 138 22.55 0.63 -1.08
N PRO A 139 23.28 0.61 -2.23
CA PRO A 139 23.41 1.74 -3.15
C PRO A 139 22.07 2.35 -3.59
#